data_AF-A0A7S3S6Q1-F1
#
_entry.id   AF-A0A7S3S6Q1-F1
#
_cell.length_a   1.000
_cell.length_b   1.000
_cell.length_c   1.000
_cell.angle_alpha   90.00
_cell.angle_beta   90.00
_cell.angle_gamma   90.00
#
_symmetry.space_group_name_H-M   'P 1'
#
loop_
_entity.id
_entity.type
_entity.pdbx_description
1 polymer ?
#
loop_
_entity_poly.entity_id
_entity_poly.type
_entity_poly.pdbx_seq_one_letter_code
_entity_poly.pdbx_strand_id
1 'polypeptide(L)'
;YRVTVVVDLDGLPMSFARPNNLEVLRRLVQMDSELYPETIKRVILVRPPQKFAAVWKVIEAYFDPGTRSKIQLVNMQDTQHVLRSIVPRQHFPRFLGGSCREPRLYGAGKISRKLLRRLAEVGSLRQPRNPDSPVSHAAASPPAAMRLKLG
;
A
#
# COMPACT_ATOMS: atom_id res chain seq x y z
N TYR A 1 -8.15 -12.42 13.75
CA TYR A 1 -8.07 -11.02 14.22
C TYR A 1 -8.65 -10.11 13.14
N ARG A 2 -9.46 -9.11 13.49
CA ARG A 2 -10.04 -8.18 12.51
C ARG A 2 -9.51 -6.77 12.72
N VAL A 3 -8.94 -6.17 11.68
CA VAL A 3 -8.26 -4.87 11.73
C VAL A 3 -9.16 -3.77 11.19
N THR A 4 -9.17 -2.61 11.85
CA THR A 4 -9.75 -1.37 11.31
C THR A 4 -8.62 -0.47 10.86
N VAL A 5 -8.65 -0.04 9.60
CA VAL A 5 -7.63 0.83 9.01
C VAL A 5 -8.21 2.23 8.85
N VAL A 6 -7.48 3.25 9.30
CA VAL A 6 -7.80 4.64 9.03
C VAL A 6 -6.75 5.18 8.08
N VAL A 7 -7.18 5.71 6.94
CA VAL A 7 -6.31 6.31 5.92
C VAL A 7 -6.62 7.78 5.85
N ASP A 8 -5.63 8.58 6.18
CA ASP A 8 -5.70 10.03 6.10
C ASP A 8 -5.33 10.50 4.70
N LEU A 9 -6.26 11.18 4.03
CA LEU A 9 -6.11 11.64 2.65
C LEU A 9 -5.75 13.13 2.56
N ASP A 10 -5.60 13.80 3.70
CA ASP A 10 -5.22 15.20 3.72
C ASP A 10 -3.85 15.41 3.05
N GLY A 11 -3.75 16.41 2.19
CA GLY A 11 -2.55 16.67 1.39
C GLY A 11 -2.28 15.69 0.24
N LEU A 12 -3.18 14.74 -0.07
CA LEU A 12 -3.02 13.85 -1.22
C LEU A 12 -3.07 14.66 -2.54
N PRO A 13 -1.98 14.67 -3.34
CA PRO A 13 -1.97 15.43 -4.58
C PRO A 13 -2.85 14.74 -5.63
N MET A 14 -3.60 15.51 -6.42
CA MET A 14 -4.43 14.98 -7.49
C MET A 14 -3.64 14.24 -8.58
N SER A 15 -2.32 14.44 -8.67
CA SER A 15 -1.44 13.63 -9.53
C SER A 15 -1.46 12.14 -9.16
N PHE A 16 -1.90 11.78 -7.96
CA PHE A 16 -2.17 10.40 -7.58
C PHE A 16 -3.22 9.74 -8.49
N ALA A 17 -4.20 10.50 -8.99
CA ALA A 17 -5.27 9.98 -9.85
C ALA A 17 -4.85 9.74 -11.30
N ARG A 18 -3.55 9.84 -11.62
CA ARG A 18 -3.04 9.52 -12.97
C ARG A 18 -3.22 8.00 -13.25
N PRO A 19 -3.54 7.60 -14.49
CA PRO A 19 -3.80 6.20 -14.84
C PRO A 19 -2.73 5.22 -14.36
N ASN A 20 -1.44 5.53 -14.56
CA ASN A 20 -0.33 4.67 -14.14
C ASN A 20 -0.32 4.42 -12.62
N ASN A 21 -0.67 5.43 -11.82
CA ASN A 21 -0.72 5.30 -10.36
C ASN A 21 -1.93 4.46 -9.93
N LEU A 22 -3.07 4.64 -10.60
CA LEU A 22 -4.27 3.85 -10.36
C LEU A 22 -4.09 2.38 -10.78
N GLU A 23 -3.31 2.12 -11.83
CA GLU A 23 -2.96 0.75 -12.26
C GLU A 23 -2.10 0.04 -11.21
N VAL A 24 -1.11 0.73 -10.64
CA VAL A 24 -0.30 0.20 -9.53
C VAL A 24 -1.20 -0.10 -8.33
N LEU A 25 -2.08 0.84 -7.95
CA LEU A 25 -3.04 0.64 -6.86
C LEU A 25 -3.93 -0.58 -7.13
N ARG A 26 -4.43 -0.74 -8.36
CA ARG A 26 -5.25 -1.89 -8.75
C ARG A 26 -4.52 -3.21 -8.53
N ARG A 27 -3.26 -3.31 -8.96
CA ARG A 27 -2.45 -4.53 -8.76
C ARG A 27 -2.25 -4.82 -7.28
N LEU A 28 -1.98 -3.81 -6.47
CA LEU A 28 -1.85 -3.98 -5.01
C LEU A 28 -3.14 -4.49 -4.39
N VAL A 29 -4.28 -3.90 -4.75
CA VAL A 29 -5.61 -4.33 -4.28
C VAL A 29 -5.91 -5.77 -4.69
N GLN A 30 -5.59 -6.16 -5.92
CA GLN A 30 -5.78 -7.54 -6.39
C GLN A 30 -4.93 -8.52 -5.59
N MET A 31 -3.65 -8.19 -5.36
CA MET A 31 -2.75 -9.02 -4.56
C MET A 31 -3.23 -9.16 -3.10
N ASP A 32 -3.69 -8.07 -2.49
CA ASP A 32 -4.18 -8.09 -1.10
C ASP A 32 -5.46 -8.91 -0.96
N SER A 33 -6.34 -8.87 -1.96
CA SER A 33 -7.60 -9.63 -1.97
C SER A 33 -7.38 -11.15 -2.03
N GLU A 34 -6.32 -11.61 -2.69
CA GLU A 34 -6.01 -13.04 -2.82
C GLU A 34 -5.35 -13.62 -1.56
N LEU A 35 -4.62 -12.78 -0.80
CA LEU A 35 -3.81 -13.23 0.33
C LEU A 35 -4.52 -13.11 1.70
N TYR A 36 -5.47 -12.18 1.87
CA TYR A 36 -6.09 -11.93 3.19
C TYR A 36 -7.59 -11.55 3.15
N PRO A 37 -8.47 -12.44 2.65
CA PRO A 37 -9.90 -12.13 2.51
C PRO A 37 -10.62 -11.78 3.84
N GLU A 38 -10.11 -12.26 4.99
CA GLU A 38 -10.82 -12.20 6.28
C GLU A 38 -10.25 -11.21 7.31
N THR A 39 -9.13 -10.53 7.03
CA THR A 39 -8.40 -9.79 8.08
C THR A 39 -8.92 -8.36 8.28
N ILE A 40 -9.52 -7.74 7.26
CA ILE A 40 -9.97 -6.34 7.32
C ILE A 40 -11.45 -6.26 7.75
N LYS A 41 -11.73 -5.60 8.88
CA LYS A 41 -13.08 -5.29 9.34
C LYS A 41 -13.70 -4.14 8.54
N ARG A 42 -12.94 -3.05 8.41
CA ARG A 42 -13.33 -1.81 7.73
C ARG A 42 -12.11 -0.94 7.45
N VAL A 43 -12.22 -0.12 6.41
CA VAL A 43 -11.26 0.92 6.04
C VAL A 43 -11.99 2.25 6.06
N ILE A 44 -11.41 3.26 6.69
CA ILE A 44 -12.02 4.58 6.85
C ILE A 44 -11.10 5.60 6.20
N LEU A 45 -11.55 6.18 5.10
CA LEU A 45 -10.84 7.23 4.38
C LEU A 45 -11.29 8.56 4.96
N VAL A 46 -10.38 9.31 5.58
CA VAL A 46 -10.69 10.57 6.28
C VAL A 46 -10.02 11.76 5.60
N ARG A 47 -10.62 12.94 5.79
CA ARG A 47 -10.14 14.23 5.23
C ARG A 47 -9.78 14.19 3.73
N PRO A 48 -10.66 13.66 2.86
CA PRO A 48 -10.40 13.68 1.42
C PRO A 48 -10.35 15.10 0.87
N PRO A 49 -9.46 15.38 -0.11
CA PRO A 49 -9.55 16.60 -0.91
C PRO A 49 -10.93 16.73 -1.56
N GLN A 50 -11.44 17.95 -1.75
CA GLN A 50 -12.81 18.19 -2.26
C GLN A 50 -13.10 17.45 -3.58
N LYS A 51 -12.11 17.31 -4.47
CA LYS A 51 -12.25 16.65 -5.78
C LYS A 51 -12.02 15.14 -5.73
N PHE A 52 -11.68 14.57 -4.58
CA PHE A 52 -11.34 13.15 -4.43
C PHE A 52 -12.53 12.22 -4.68
N ALA A 53 -13.77 12.67 -4.42
CA ALA A 53 -14.96 11.85 -4.63
C ALA A 53 -15.07 11.30 -6.07
N ALA A 54 -14.66 12.08 -7.07
CA ALA A 54 -14.66 11.62 -8.46
C ALA A 54 -13.61 10.52 -8.72
N VAL A 55 -12.44 10.64 -8.10
CA VAL A 55 -11.36 9.63 -8.18
C VAL A 55 -11.79 8.37 -7.45
N TRP A 56 -12.41 8.52 -6.28
CA TRP A 56 -12.93 7.41 -5.51
C TRP A 56 -13.94 6.57 -6.29
N LYS A 57 -14.82 7.18 -7.09
CA LYS A 57 -15.76 6.43 -7.97
C LYS A 57 -15.05 5.50 -8.96
N VAL A 58 -13.87 5.88 -9.43
CA VAL A 58 -13.06 5.05 -10.33
C VAL A 58 -12.37 3.93 -9.54
N ILE A 59 -11.80 4.27 -8.38
CA ILE A 59 -11.09 3.32 -7.53
C ILE A 59 -12.05 2.27 -6.94
N GLU A 60 -13.24 2.70 -6.50
CA GLU A 60 -14.18 1.80 -5.83
C GLU A 60 -14.69 0.70 -6.76
N ALA A 61 -14.75 0.97 -8.07
CA ALA A 61 -15.09 0.02 -9.12
C ALA A 61 -14.12 -1.16 -9.20
N TYR A 62 -12.90 -1.03 -8.66
CA TYR A 62 -11.90 -2.10 -8.66
C TYR A 62 -12.07 -3.11 -7.53
N PHE A 63 -12.86 -2.77 -6.50
CA PHE A 63 -13.18 -3.69 -5.41
C PHE A 63 -14.47 -4.46 -5.70
N ASP A 64 -14.50 -5.73 -5.29
CA ASP A 64 -15.73 -6.51 -5.23
C ASP A 64 -16.73 -5.88 -4.22
N PRO A 65 -18.03 -6.15 -4.32
CA PRO A 65 -19.04 -5.56 -3.44
C PRO A 65 -18.78 -5.81 -1.94
N GLY A 66 -18.23 -6.97 -1.59
CA GLY A 66 -17.92 -7.33 -0.21
C GLY A 66 -16.81 -6.45 0.35
N THR A 67 -15.71 -6.28 -0.39
CA THR A 67 -14.62 -5.38 -0.02
C THR A 67 -15.05 -3.92 -0.04
N ARG A 68 -15.80 -3.47 -1.05
CA ARG A 68 -16.30 -2.10 -1.14
C ARG A 68 -17.16 -1.73 0.07
N SER A 69 -18.02 -2.64 0.53
CA SER A 69 -18.89 -2.42 1.71
C SER A 69 -18.11 -2.17 3.01
N LYS A 70 -16.84 -2.59 3.07
CA LYS A 70 -15.96 -2.38 4.22
C LYS A 70 -15.28 -1.01 4.17
N ILE A 71 -15.29 -0.31 3.03
CA ILE A 71 -14.59 0.97 2.86
C ILE A 71 -15.57 2.14 3.00
N GLN A 72 -15.28 3.05 3.92
CA GLN A 72 -16.10 4.22 4.21
C GLN A 72 -15.31 5.49 3.90
N LEU A 73 -15.79 6.30 2.96
CA LEU A 73 -15.29 7.64 2.73
C LEU A 73 -16.00 8.62 3.67
N VAL A 74 -15.22 9.34 4.49
CA VAL A 74 -15.73 10.27 5.50
C VAL A 74 -15.30 11.69 5.13
N ASN A 75 -16.25 12.60 5.09
CA ASN A 75 -15.96 14.01 4.84
C ASN A 75 -15.06 14.60 5.93
N MET A 76 -14.34 15.68 5.59
CA MET A 76 -13.42 16.33 6.52
C MET A 76 -14.12 16.79 7.82
N GLN A 77 -15.35 17.30 7.72
CA GLN A 77 -16.13 17.81 8.86
C GLN A 77 -16.57 16.68 9.80
N ASP A 78 -16.93 15.52 9.24
CA ASP A 78 -17.46 14.38 10.00
C ASP A 78 -16.38 13.46 10.56
N THR A 79 -15.13 13.66 10.15
CA THR A 79 -13.99 12.79 10.49
C THR A 79 -13.88 12.54 12.00
N GLN A 80 -13.93 13.60 12.82
CA GLN A 80 -13.79 13.43 14.27
C GLN A 80 -14.97 12.68 14.88
N HIS A 81 -16.18 12.94 14.39
CA HIS A 81 -17.40 12.28 14.88
C HIS A 81 -17.35 10.78 14.58
N VAL A 82 -17.00 10.41 13.34
CA VAL A 82 -16.90 9.00 12.93
C VAL A 82 -15.76 8.27 13.65
N LEU A 83 -14.60 8.90 13.85
CA LEU A 83 -13.50 8.24 14.56
C LEU A 83 -13.83 7.97 16.04
N ARG A 84 -14.52 8.92 16.70
CA ARG A 84 -14.95 8.76 18.11
C ARG A 84 -15.99 7.66 18.30
N SER A 85 -16.82 7.36 17.29
CA SER A 85 -17.79 6.27 17.39
C SER A 85 -17.16 4.88 17.26
N ILE A 86 -15.89 4.80 16.82
CA ILE A 86 -15.21 3.54 16.55
C ILE A 86 -14.13 3.26 17.58
N VAL A 87 -13.40 4.30 18.01
CA VAL A 87 -12.29 4.19 18.96
C VAL A 87 -12.35 5.32 19.99
N PRO A 88 -12.05 5.06 21.28
CA PRO A 88 -11.87 6.12 22.28
C PRO A 88 -10.80 7.15 21.87
N ARG A 89 -11.00 8.43 22.22
CA ARG A 89 -10.09 9.56 21.88
C ARG A 89 -8.63 9.32 22.27
N GLN A 90 -8.39 8.57 23.33
CA GLN A 90 -7.05 8.29 23.84
C GLN A 90 -6.21 7.39 22.92
N HIS A 91 -6.80 6.71 21.94
CA HIS A 91 -6.09 5.77 21.07
C HIS A 91 -5.77 6.31 19.67
N PHE A 92 -6.17 7.54 19.33
CA PHE A 92 -5.83 8.13 18.03
C PHE A 92 -5.19 9.52 18.18
N PRO A 93 -4.38 9.94 17.19
CA PRO A 93 -3.55 11.14 17.28
C PRO A 93 -4.36 12.44 17.42
N ARG A 94 -3.73 13.47 17.99
CA ARG A 94 -4.32 14.81 18.16
C ARG A 94 -4.74 15.45 16.84
N PHE A 95 -3.99 15.26 15.75
CA PHE A 95 -4.34 15.81 14.42
C PHE A 95 -5.65 15.22 13.84
N LEU A 96 -6.11 14.07 14.34
CA LEU A 96 -7.43 13.50 14.02
C LEU A 96 -8.50 13.81 15.08
N GLY A 97 -8.23 14.69 16.05
CA GLY A 97 -9.15 15.06 17.12
C GLY A 97 -9.08 14.19 18.39
N GLY A 98 -8.05 13.35 18.50
CA GLY A 98 -7.81 12.49 19.66
C GLY A 98 -6.98 13.15 20.74
N SER A 99 -6.57 12.38 21.75
CA SER A 99 -5.70 12.81 22.84
C SER A 99 -4.41 11.98 22.95
N CYS A 100 -4.26 10.93 22.13
CA CYS A 100 -3.02 10.17 22.07
C CYS A 100 -1.86 11.10 21.70
N ARG A 101 -0.70 10.94 22.36
CA ARG A 101 0.53 11.58 21.89
C ARG A 101 0.72 11.17 20.44
N GLU A 102 1.05 12.13 19.58
CA GLU A 102 1.33 11.84 18.18
C GLU A 102 2.31 10.66 18.10
N PRO A 103 2.02 9.66 17.26
CA PRO A 103 2.97 8.59 17.06
C PRO A 103 4.28 9.28 16.66
N ARG A 104 5.35 9.01 17.41
CA ARG A 104 6.69 9.37 16.96
C ARG A 104 6.90 8.54 15.70
N LEU A 105 6.58 9.12 14.55
CA LEU A 105 6.93 8.57 13.26
C LEU A 105 8.45 8.64 13.23
N TYR A 106 9.12 7.56 13.66
CA TYR A 106 10.54 7.37 13.46
C TYR A 106 10.76 7.32 11.95
N GLY A 107 10.95 8.50 11.37
CA GLY A 107 11.00 8.70 9.93
C GLY A 107 9.71 8.31 9.21
N ALA A 108 8.75 9.24 9.14
CA ALA A 108 8.18 9.56 7.82
C ALA A 108 9.27 10.29 6.99
N GLY A 109 10.45 9.66 6.91
CA GLY A 109 11.60 10.14 6.19
C GLY A 109 11.29 9.92 4.73
N LYS A 110 11.53 10.95 3.92
CA LYS A 110 11.57 10.83 2.46
C LYS A 110 12.22 9.49 2.10
N ILE A 111 11.49 8.59 1.45
CA ILE A 111 12.08 7.35 0.93
C ILE A 111 13.21 7.81 0.01
N SER A 112 14.46 7.44 0.32
CA SER A 112 15.58 7.91 -0.47
C SER A 112 15.40 7.43 -1.92
N ARG A 113 15.79 8.25 -2.89
CA ARG A 113 15.76 7.87 -4.32
C ARG A 113 16.53 6.56 -4.57
N LYS A 114 17.53 6.27 -3.74
CA LYS A 114 18.29 5.01 -3.78
C LYS A 114 17.44 3.80 -3.35
N LEU A 115 16.62 3.97 -2.32
CA LEU A 115 15.70 2.92 -1.89
C LEU A 115 14.57 2.71 -2.91
N LEU A 116 14.03 3.78 -3.50
CA LEU A 116 13.03 3.69 -4.57
C LEU A 116 13.58 2.95 -5.81
N ARG A 117 14.82 3.25 -6.23
CA ARG A 117 15.47 2.53 -7.33
C ARG A 117 15.64 1.05 -7.01
N ARG A 118 16.08 0.71 -5.80
CA ARG A 118 16.19 -0.69 -5.37
C ARG A 118 14.85 -1.41 -5.33
N LEU A 119 13.79 -0.77 -4.86
CA LEU A 119 12.45 -1.38 -4.87
C LEU A 119 11.93 -1.58 -6.29
N ALA A 120 12.22 -0.66 -7.21
CA ALA A 120 11.91 -0.82 -8.64
C ALA A 120 12.71 -1.97 -9.28
N GLU A 121 13.98 -2.13 -8.92
CA GLU A 121 14.84 -3.24 -9.37
C GLU A 121 14.33 -4.59 -8.84
N VAL A 122 13.93 -4.66 -7.57
CA VAL A 122 13.35 -5.87 -6.95
C VAL A 122 11.98 -6.20 -7.55
N GLY A 123 11.16 -5.19 -7.87
CA GLY A 123 9.88 -5.37 -8.56
C GLY A 123 10.02 -5.93 -9.99
N SER A 124 11.14 -5.65 -10.65
CA SER A 124 11.45 -6.20 -11.99
C SER A 124 11.99 -7.64 -11.97
N LEU A 125 12.28 -8.24 -10.80
CA LEU A 125 12.81 -9.60 -10.68
C LEU A 125 11.75 -10.70 -10.46
N ARG A 126 10.46 -10.40 -10.65
CA ARG A 126 9.44 -11.44 -10.75
C ARG A 126 8.65 -11.31 -12.04
N GLN A 127 9.22 -11.82 -13.13
CA GLN A 127 8.37 -12.46 -14.14
C GLN A 127 7.74 -13.70 -13.47
N PRO A 128 6.42 -13.94 -13.62
CA PRO A 128 5.85 -15.23 -13.23
C PRO A 128 6.61 -16.32 -14.00
N ARG A 129 7.15 -17.33 -13.30
CA ARG A 129 7.70 -18.51 -13.97
C ARG A 129 6.57 -19.12 -14.80
N ASN A 130 6.78 -19.17 -16.11
CA ASN A 130 5.92 -19.93 -17.01
C ASN A 130 6.05 -21.42 -16.64
N PRO A 131 4.98 -22.09 -16.19
CA PRO A 131 5.04 -23.49 -15.74
C PRO A 131 5.43 -24.47 -16.85
N ASP A 132 5.34 -24.08 -18.12
CA ASP A 132 5.62 -24.96 -19.27
C ASP A 132 7.04 -24.83 -19.85
N SER A 133 7.99 -24.29 -19.08
CA SER A 133 9.39 -24.21 -19.53
C SER A 133 10.11 -25.55 -19.25
N PRO A 134 10.59 -26.29 -20.27
CA PRO A 134 11.23 -27.58 -20.05
C PRO A 134 12.56 -27.42 -19.29
N VAL A 135 12.70 -28.18 -18.21
CA VAL A 135 13.88 -28.20 -17.33
C VAL A 135 15.06 -28.83 -18.08
N SER A 136 15.99 -28.01 -18.56
CA SER A 136 17.29 -28.50 -19.02
C SER A 136 18.22 -28.66 -17.81
N HIS A 137 18.42 -29.91 -17.39
CA HIS A 137 19.49 -30.29 -16.47
C HIS A 137 20.83 -30.28 -17.20
N ALA A 138 21.69 -29.32 -16.89
CA ALA A 138 23.12 -29.39 -17.24
C ALA A 138 23.96 -29.23 -15.97
N ALA A 139 24.85 -30.20 -15.81
CA ALA A 139 25.62 -30.53 -14.62
C ALA A 139 26.61 -29.44 -14.18
N ALA A 140 26.89 -29.44 -12.88
CA ALA A 140 27.92 -28.65 -12.23
C ALA A 140 29.33 -29.05 -12.71
N SER A 141 30.19 -28.04 -12.91
CA SER A 141 31.65 -28.17 -12.89
C SER A 141 32.22 -27.20 -11.85
N PRO A 142 33.14 -27.62 -10.97
CA PRO A 142 33.75 -26.74 -9.98
C PRO A 142 34.82 -25.83 -10.63
N PRO A 143 35.00 -24.58 -10.15
CA PRO A 143 36.00 -23.67 -10.71
C PRO A 143 37.41 -24.05 -10.25
N ALA A 144 38.29 -24.24 -11.24
CA ALA A 144 39.73 -24.38 -11.10
C ALA A 144 40.37 -23.04 -10.67
N ALA A 145 41.36 -23.13 -9.77
CA ALA A 145 42.19 -22.04 -9.32
C ALA A 145 43.07 -21.46 -10.44
N MET A 146 43.19 -20.12 -10.54
CA MET A 146 44.22 -19.48 -11.36
C MET A 146 44.69 -18.13 -10.77
N ARG A 147 45.80 -18.20 -10.04
CA ARG A 147 47.05 -17.41 -10.12
C ARG A 147 46.99 -16.09 -10.93
N LEU A 148 47.15 -14.96 -10.24
CA LEU A 148 47.55 -13.67 -10.84
C LEU A 148 49.07 -13.50 -10.72
N LYS A 149 49.76 -13.27 -11.84
CA LYS A 149 51.15 -12.79 -11.90
C LYS A 149 51.13 -11.26 -11.83
N LEU A 150 51.99 -10.69 -10.98
CA LEU A 150 52.41 -9.29 -11.09
C LEU A 150 53.34 -9.13 -12.30
N GLY A 151 53.15 -8.02 -13.00
CA GLY A 151 54.03 -7.45 -14.02
C GLY A 151 53.64 -5.99 -14.20
#